data_AF-A0A9D4V3W2-F1
#
_entry.id   AF-A0A9D4V3W2-F1
#
_cell.length_a   1.000
_cell.length_b   1.000
_cell.length_c   1.000
_cell.angle_alpha   90.00
_cell.angle_beta   90.00
_cell.angle_gamma   90.00
#
_symmetry.space_group_name_H-M   'P 1'
#
loop_
_entity.id
_entity.type
_entity.pdbx_description
1 polymer ?
#
loop_
_entity_poly.entity_id
_entity_poly.type
_entity_poly.pdbx_seq_one_letter_code
_entity_poly.pdbx_strand_id
1 'polypeptide(L)'
;MQEPENDAAQGSTCERVLSNDKRQEFQALIESMASCSLRCIALAYTKVPHESIRVVHGDNIGRSSWSLPDSTMTFLVVVGMKDPCQTEVKAVVSALKAAGVTVRMVIGDNLATAKAIALECGILENMGAAAQGHEQNMAVEGAVLRSWTEQE
;
A
#
# COMPACT_ATOMS: atom_id res chain seq x y z
N MET A 1 15.56 -32.83 -47.01
CA MET A 1 14.72 -32.00 -46.14
C MET A 1 15.22 -32.18 -44.73
N GLN A 2 15.96 -31.20 -44.22
CA GLN A 2 16.31 -31.09 -42.80
C GLN A 2 15.52 -29.90 -42.29
N GLU A 3 14.62 -30.16 -41.34
CA GLU A 3 13.94 -29.13 -40.56
C GLU A 3 14.99 -28.38 -39.71
N PRO A 4 14.98 -27.04 -39.65
CA PRO A 4 15.87 -26.31 -38.76
C PRO A 4 15.37 -26.46 -37.31
N GLU A 5 16.26 -26.87 -36.41
CA GLU A 5 16.03 -26.88 -34.97
C GLU A 5 15.68 -25.46 -34.50
N ASN A 6 14.53 -25.39 -33.83
CA ASN A 6 13.89 -24.19 -33.33
C ASN A 6 14.76 -23.56 -32.23
N ASP A 7 15.25 -22.34 -32.49
CA ASP A 7 15.89 -21.45 -31.52
C ASP A 7 14.91 -21.15 -30.37
N ALA A 8 14.95 -21.97 -29.32
CA ALA A 8 14.35 -21.63 -28.05
C ALA A 8 15.15 -20.46 -27.47
N ALA A 9 14.70 -19.24 -27.75
CA ALA A 9 15.15 -18.02 -27.12
C ALA A 9 15.08 -18.18 -25.58
N GLN A 10 16.19 -18.58 -24.99
CA GLN A 10 16.42 -18.55 -23.55
C GLN A 10 16.50 -17.07 -23.17
N GLY A 11 15.34 -16.49 -22.85
CA GLY A 11 15.25 -15.18 -22.23
C GLY A 11 16.07 -15.20 -20.95
N SER A 12 17.25 -14.60 -20.98
CA SER A 12 18.13 -14.48 -19.82
C SER A 12 17.47 -13.56 -18.79
N THR A 13 16.69 -14.12 -17.87
CA THR A 13 16.25 -13.39 -16.68
C THR A 13 17.41 -13.38 -15.70
N CYS A 14 18.07 -12.23 -15.56
CA CYS A 14 19.10 -12.00 -14.56
C CYS A 14 18.47 -11.82 -13.18
N GLU A 15 17.96 -12.92 -12.62
CA GLU A 15 17.54 -12.98 -11.21
C GLU A 15 18.78 -12.70 -10.33
N ARG A 16 18.66 -11.75 -9.41
CA ARG A 16 19.73 -11.34 -8.50
C ARG A 16 19.22 -11.28 -7.08
N VAL A 17 20.10 -11.59 -6.13
CA VAL A 17 19.79 -11.44 -4.71
C VAL A 17 19.48 -9.96 -4.43
N LEU A 18 18.35 -9.70 -3.80
CA LEU A 18 17.96 -8.36 -3.39
C LEU A 18 18.83 -7.90 -2.21
N SER A 19 19.87 -7.13 -2.51
CA SER A 19 20.81 -6.58 -1.53
C SER A 19 20.14 -5.63 -0.55
N ASN A 20 20.74 -5.43 0.63
CA ASN A 20 20.22 -4.51 1.63
C ASN A 20 20.13 -3.07 1.10
N ASP A 21 21.10 -2.63 0.30
CA ASP A 21 21.07 -1.29 -0.31
C ASP A 21 19.87 -1.12 -1.22
N LYS A 22 19.56 -2.13 -2.05
CA LYS A 22 18.36 -2.11 -2.91
C LYS A 22 17.06 -2.18 -2.12
N ARG A 23 17.05 -2.91 -0.98
CA ARG A 23 15.90 -2.90 -0.07
C ARG A 23 15.63 -1.52 0.50
N GLN A 24 16.69 -0.82 0.95
CA GLN A 24 16.57 0.54 1.46
C GLN A 24 16.12 1.52 0.37
N GLU A 25 16.64 1.38 -0.85
CA GLU A 25 16.21 2.19 -1.99
C GLU A 25 14.72 2.00 -2.30
N PHE A 26 14.23 0.77 -2.35
CA PHE A 26 12.80 0.50 -2.56
C PHE A 26 11.93 0.96 -1.39
N GLN A 27 12.41 0.84 -0.16
CA GLN A 27 11.70 1.34 1.01
C GLN A 27 11.52 2.87 0.94
N ALA A 28 12.59 3.60 0.61
CA ALA A 28 12.52 5.06 0.42
C ALA A 28 11.58 5.44 -0.74
N LEU A 29 11.56 4.66 -1.82
CA LEU A 29 10.66 4.87 -2.94
C LEU A 29 9.19 4.64 -2.54
N ILE A 30 8.89 3.59 -1.76
CA ILE A 30 7.54 3.33 -1.22
C ILE A 30 7.09 4.49 -0.32
N GLU A 31 7.98 5.00 0.54
CA GLU A 31 7.68 6.15 1.41
C GLU A 31 7.42 7.42 0.61
N SER A 32 8.21 7.65 -0.45
CA SER A 32 7.99 8.75 -1.38
C SER A 32 6.67 8.63 -2.15
N MET A 33 6.24 7.41 -2.49
CA MET A 33 4.96 7.19 -3.16
C MET A 33 3.80 7.40 -2.18
N ALA A 34 3.95 6.92 -0.94
CA ALA A 34 2.97 7.11 0.11
C ALA A 34 2.74 8.60 0.43
N SER A 35 3.79 9.41 0.44
CA SER A 35 3.67 10.87 0.64
C SER A 35 2.94 11.59 -0.50
N CYS A 36 2.84 10.96 -1.67
CA CYS A 36 2.03 11.43 -2.81
C CYS A 36 0.62 10.81 -2.86
N SER A 37 0.12 10.28 -1.74
CA SER A 37 -1.21 9.65 -1.64
C SER A 37 -1.37 8.40 -2.52
N LEU A 38 -0.28 7.68 -2.83
CA LEU A 38 -0.34 6.45 -3.63
C LEU A 38 -0.44 5.21 -2.74
N ARG A 39 -1.44 4.36 -3.02
CA ARG A 39 -1.48 3.00 -2.48
C ARG A 39 -0.45 2.14 -3.21
N CYS A 40 0.58 1.72 -2.49
CA CYS A 40 1.67 0.91 -3.03
C CYS A 40 1.32 -0.58 -3.00
N ILE A 41 1.55 -1.27 -4.12
CA ILE A 41 1.36 -2.71 -4.27
C ILE A 41 2.66 -3.31 -4.78
N ALA A 42 3.24 -4.23 -4.02
CA ALA A 42 4.42 -4.99 -4.44
C ALA A 42 3.99 -6.26 -5.18
N LEU A 43 4.62 -6.52 -6.33
CA LEU A 43 4.46 -7.75 -7.09
C LEU A 43 5.72 -8.60 -6.97
N ALA A 44 5.54 -9.88 -6.65
CA ALA A 44 6.59 -10.87 -6.57
C ALA A 44 6.06 -12.23 -7.04
N TYR A 45 6.94 -13.10 -7.50
CA TYR A 45 6.59 -14.47 -7.87
C TYR A 45 7.56 -15.47 -7.26
N THR A 46 7.14 -16.73 -7.18
CA THR A 46 8.02 -17.86 -6.91
C THR A 46 7.70 -18.97 -7.90
N LYS A 47 8.69 -19.77 -8.26
CA LYS A 47 8.49 -20.93 -9.13
C LYS A 47 8.01 -22.08 -8.26
N VAL A 48 6.82 -22.58 -8.52
CA VAL A 48 6.24 -23.72 -7.80
C VAL A 48 6.43 -24.99 -8.65
N PRO A 49 7.05 -26.06 -8.12
CA PRO A 49 7.14 -27.33 -8.82
C PRO A 49 5.76 -27.85 -9.20
N HIS A 50 5.64 -28.48 -10.38
CA HIS A 50 4.36 -28.91 -10.93
C HIS A 50 3.62 -29.91 -10.02
N GLU A 51 4.38 -30.70 -9.25
CA GLU A 51 3.89 -31.68 -8.27
C GLU A 51 3.23 -30.99 -7.07
N SER A 52 3.72 -29.82 -6.66
CA SER A 52 3.20 -29.04 -5.53
C SER A 52 1.89 -28.32 -5.85
N ILE A 53 1.56 -28.13 -7.14
CA ILE A 53 0.33 -27.47 -7.60
C ILE A 53 -0.92 -28.27 -7.17
N ARG A 54 -0.81 -29.61 -7.09
CA ARG A 54 -1.91 -30.49 -6.64
C ARG A 54 -2.25 -30.33 -5.16
N VAL A 55 -1.31 -29.93 -4.31
CA VAL A 55 -1.54 -29.68 -2.87
C VAL A 55 -2.31 -28.38 -2.66
N VAL A 56 -2.12 -27.39 -3.55
CA VAL A 56 -2.84 -26.10 -3.48
C VAL A 56 -4.30 -26.22 -4.00
N HIS A 57 -4.56 -27.16 -4.91
CA HIS A 57 -5.88 -27.33 -5.54
C HIS A 57 -6.68 -28.53 -4.99
N GLY A 58 -6.13 -29.32 -4.06
CA GLY A 58 -6.75 -30.52 -3.51
C GLY A 58 -7.48 -30.25 -2.19
N ASP A 59 -8.77 -30.54 -2.18
CA ASP A 59 -9.69 -30.61 -1.03
C ASP A 59 -9.85 -29.35 -0.18
N ASN A 60 -10.86 -28.54 -0.52
CA ASN A 60 -11.53 -27.61 0.42
C ASN A 60 -10.60 -26.80 1.34
N ILE A 61 -9.47 -26.33 0.82
CA ILE A 61 -8.72 -25.26 1.46
C ILE A 61 -9.58 -24.01 1.26
N GLY A 62 -10.55 -23.83 2.17
CA GLY A 62 -11.30 -22.59 2.28
C GLY A 62 -10.31 -21.43 2.28
N ARG A 63 -10.70 -20.27 1.75
CA ARG A 63 -9.87 -19.04 1.71
C ARG A 63 -9.12 -18.75 3.03
N SER A 64 -9.60 -19.29 4.15
CA SER A 64 -9.01 -19.26 5.49
C SER A 64 -7.70 -20.05 5.70
N SER A 65 -7.32 -20.97 4.81
CA SER A 65 -6.10 -21.79 4.95
C SER A 65 -5.04 -21.49 3.87
N TRP A 66 -5.22 -20.42 3.08
CA TRP A 66 -4.19 -19.96 2.17
C TRP A 66 -3.11 -19.18 2.93
N SER A 67 -1.86 -19.63 2.86
CA SER A 67 -0.69 -18.92 3.36
C SER A 67 0.25 -18.58 2.22
N LEU A 68 1.07 -17.54 2.41
CA LEU A 68 2.19 -17.27 1.50
C LEU A 68 3.13 -18.49 1.50
N PRO A 69 3.67 -18.90 0.34
CA PRO A 69 4.70 -19.92 0.28
C PRO A 69 5.90 -19.54 1.16
N ASP A 70 6.42 -20.50 1.95
CA ASP A 70 7.65 -20.31 2.75
C ASP A 70 8.92 -20.17 1.89
N SER A 71 8.81 -20.38 0.57
CA SER A 71 9.90 -20.29 -0.39
C SER A 71 10.34 -18.85 -0.65
N THR A 72 11.60 -18.66 -0.99
CA THR A 72 12.12 -17.39 -1.50
C THR A 72 11.31 -16.89 -2.71
N MET A 73 10.91 -15.62 -2.68
CA MET A 73 10.20 -14.96 -3.78
C MET A 73 11.13 -14.01 -4.53
N THR A 74 10.93 -13.91 -5.84
CA THR A 74 11.54 -12.92 -6.72
C THR A 74 10.66 -11.69 -6.77
N PHE A 75 11.12 -10.60 -6.17
CA PHE A 75 10.50 -9.30 -6.27
C PHE A 75 10.61 -8.74 -7.70
N LEU A 76 9.50 -8.20 -8.22
CA LEU A 76 9.44 -7.65 -9.57
C LEU A 76 9.37 -6.13 -9.56
N VAL A 77 8.35 -5.58 -8.90
CA VAL A 77 8.00 -4.15 -9.03
C VAL A 77 7.12 -3.68 -7.86
N VAL A 78 7.20 -2.38 -7.55
CA VAL A 78 6.18 -1.66 -6.78
C VAL A 78 5.35 -0.82 -7.74
N VAL A 79 4.02 -0.94 -7.68
CA VAL A 79 3.07 -0.11 -8.41
C VAL A 79 2.37 0.82 -7.43
N GLY A 80 2.24 2.10 -7.81
CA GLY A 80 1.50 3.10 -7.05
C GLY A 80 0.17 3.39 -7.71
N MET A 81 -0.91 3.19 -6.98
CA MET A 81 -2.26 3.50 -7.44
C MET A 81 -2.80 4.68 -6.65
N LYS A 82 -3.23 5.73 -7.36
CA LYS A 82 -3.90 6.88 -6.73
C LYS A 82 -5.39 6.60 -6.62
N ASP A 83 -5.94 6.87 -5.43
CA ASP A 83 -7.38 6.95 -5.21
C ASP A 83 -7.74 8.44 -5.02
N PRO A 84 -8.11 9.16 -6.10
CA PRO A 84 -8.29 10.59 -6.03
C PRO A 84 -9.49 10.94 -5.13
N CYS A 85 -9.29 11.87 -4.19
CA CYS A 85 -10.39 12.44 -3.41
C CYS A 85 -11.42 13.08 -4.36
N GLN A 86 -12.70 12.76 -4.19
CA GLN A 86 -13.76 13.36 -5.00
C GLN A 86 -13.73 14.88 -4.82
N THR A 87 -13.93 15.62 -5.91
CA THR A 87 -13.83 17.09 -5.94
C THR A 87 -14.76 17.78 -4.95
N GLU A 88 -15.90 17.16 -4.64
CA GLU A 88 -16.90 17.69 -3.70
C GLU A 88 -16.46 17.59 -2.24
N VAL A 89 -15.61 16.61 -1.90
CA VAL A 89 -15.22 16.34 -0.50
C VAL A 89 -14.57 17.55 0.14
N LYS A 90 -13.68 18.23 -0.60
CA LYS A 90 -12.98 19.42 -0.07
C LYS A 90 -13.94 20.56 0.27
N ALA A 91 -14.97 20.78 -0.55
CA ALA A 91 -15.99 21.79 -0.30
C ALA A 91 -16.82 21.43 0.94
N VAL A 92 -17.21 20.15 1.08
CA VAL A 92 -17.96 19.66 2.24
C VAL A 92 -17.14 19.79 3.53
N VAL A 93 -15.87 19.37 3.51
CA VAL A 93 -14.97 19.50 4.67
C VAL A 93 -14.82 20.96 5.08
N SER A 94 -14.67 21.88 4.12
CA SER A 94 -14.59 23.32 4.40
C SER A 94 -15.88 23.86 5.02
N ALA A 95 -17.05 23.47 4.51
CA ALA A 95 -18.34 23.89 5.07
C ALA A 95 -18.55 23.38 6.50
N LEU A 96 -18.20 22.11 6.77
CA LEU A 96 -18.28 21.52 8.11
C LEU A 96 -17.36 22.23 9.09
N LYS A 97 -16.11 22.51 8.71
CA LYS A 97 -15.17 23.29 9.53
C LYS A 97 -15.69 24.70 9.83
N ALA A 98 -16.25 25.38 8.83
CA ALA A 98 -16.85 26.71 9.01
C ALA A 98 -18.06 26.70 9.97
N ALA A 99 -18.77 25.57 10.04
CA ALA A 99 -19.85 25.34 11.00
C ALA A 99 -19.37 24.94 12.41
N GLY A 100 -18.04 24.86 12.64
CA GLY A 100 -17.47 24.44 13.92
C GLY A 100 -17.42 22.93 14.14
N VAL A 101 -17.61 22.12 13.09
CA VAL A 101 -17.54 20.65 13.18
C VAL A 101 -16.11 20.17 12.96
N THR A 102 -15.60 19.38 13.91
CA THR A 102 -14.29 18.73 13.79
C THR A 102 -14.38 17.49 12.90
N VAL A 103 -13.70 17.52 11.75
CA VAL A 103 -13.61 16.39 10.82
C VAL A 103 -12.32 15.61 11.07
N ARG A 104 -12.42 14.29 11.22
CA ARG A 104 -11.27 13.39 11.39
C ARG A 104 -11.31 12.27 10.34
N MET A 105 -10.16 11.92 9.79
CA MET A 105 -9.97 10.80 8.88
C MET A 105 -9.62 9.54 9.69
N VAL A 106 -10.36 8.47 9.44
CA VAL A 106 -10.08 7.14 10.01
C VAL A 106 -9.57 6.27 8.88
N ILE A 107 -8.39 5.68 9.06
CA ILE A 107 -7.77 4.87 8.02
C ILE A 107 -7.44 3.46 8.51
N GLY A 108 -7.45 2.50 7.58
CA GLY A 108 -7.07 1.11 7.84
C GLY A 108 -5.77 0.69 7.16
N ASP A 109 -5.10 1.60 6.45
CA ASP A 109 -3.86 1.33 5.72
C ASP A 109 -2.66 2.09 6.34
N ASN A 110 -1.87 2.80 5.53
CA ASN A 110 -0.64 3.44 5.96
C ASN A 110 -0.89 4.89 6.40
N LEU A 111 -0.47 5.25 7.61
CA LEU A 111 -0.63 6.60 8.17
C LEU A 111 -0.02 7.72 7.29
N ALA A 112 1.12 7.46 6.62
CA ALA A 112 1.73 8.44 5.72
C ALA A 112 0.83 8.73 4.50
N THR A 113 0.24 7.67 3.92
CA THR A 113 -0.75 7.81 2.85
C THR A 113 -2.00 8.52 3.35
N ALA A 114 -2.47 8.19 4.56
CA ALA A 114 -3.59 8.85 5.21
C ALA A 114 -3.39 10.36 5.34
N LYS A 115 -2.22 10.78 5.83
CA LYS A 115 -1.88 12.19 6.00
C LYS A 115 -1.88 12.93 4.66
N ALA A 116 -1.32 12.31 3.62
CA ALA A 116 -1.31 12.88 2.29
C ALA A 116 -2.74 13.04 1.73
N ILE A 117 -3.60 12.03 1.88
CA ILE A 117 -5.02 12.11 1.45
C ILE A 117 -5.78 13.15 2.29
N ALA A 118 -5.57 13.20 3.61
CA ALA A 118 -6.22 14.16 4.49
C ALA A 118 -5.84 15.61 4.14
N LEU A 119 -4.61 15.85 3.70
CA LEU A 119 -4.18 17.16 3.16
C LEU A 119 -4.89 17.47 1.83
N GLU A 120 -4.96 16.49 0.91
CA GLU A 120 -5.66 16.67 -0.38
C GLU A 120 -7.15 17.01 -0.18
N CYS A 121 -7.83 16.31 0.71
CA CYS A 121 -9.24 16.52 1.03
C CYS A 121 -9.49 17.76 1.93
N GLY A 122 -8.44 18.43 2.43
CA GLY A 122 -8.56 19.62 3.28
C GLY A 122 -8.95 19.34 4.73
N ILE A 123 -8.85 18.09 5.18
CA ILE A 123 -9.06 17.67 6.57
C ILE A 123 -7.88 18.16 7.40
N LEU A 124 -6.66 17.85 6.96
CA LEU A 124 -5.43 18.46 7.44
C LEU A 124 -5.19 19.77 6.70
N GLU A 125 -4.71 20.77 7.43
CA GLU A 125 -4.28 22.04 6.85
C GLU A 125 -2.75 22.03 6.76
N ASN A 126 -2.21 22.60 5.68
CA ASN A 126 -0.77 22.78 5.52
C ASN A 126 -0.32 23.96 6.39
N MET A 127 -0.40 23.80 7.72
CA MET A 127 0.11 24.80 8.65
C MET A 127 1.61 24.58 8.82
N GLY A 128 2.39 25.64 8.66
CA GLY A 128 3.81 25.63 9.03
C GLY A 128 3.99 25.20 10.49
N ALA A 129 5.24 24.90 10.88
CA ALA A 129 5.69 24.21 12.11
C ALA A 129 5.08 24.61 13.49
N ALA A 130 4.17 25.57 13.57
CA ALA A 130 3.54 26.08 14.78
C ALA A 130 2.30 25.30 15.26
N ALA A 131 1.77 24.31 14.52
CA ALA A 131 0.52 23.60 14.86
C ALA A 131 0.70 22.13 15.31
N GLN A 132 1.91 21.73 15.69
CA GLN A 132 2.32 20.35 16.01
C GLN A 132 1.55 19.64 17.14
N GLY A 133 0.63 20.32 17.84
CA GLY A 133 -0.18 19.74 18.92
C GLY A 133 -1.59 19.30 18.51
N HIS A 134 -2.18 19.90 17.45
CA HIS A 134 -3.58 19.64 17.06
C HIS A 134 -3.71 18.64 15.89
N GLU A 135 -2.59 18.28 15.26
CA GLU A 135 -2.54 17.42 14.07
C GLU A 135 -2.61 15.93 14.41
N GLN A 136 -2.13 15.51 15.59
CA GLN A 136 -2.01 14.09 15.98
C GLN A 136 -3.34 13.32 15.90
N ASN A 137 -4.49 13.99 16.03
CA ASN A 137 -5.79 13.35 16.13
C ASN A 137 -6.68 13.53 14.87
N MET A 138 -6.17 14.10 13.79
CA MET A 138 -6.96 14.39 12.58
C MET A 138 -6.90 13.29 11.52
N ALA A 139 -5.84 12.48 11.50
CA ALA A 139 -5.75 11.25 10.71
C ALA A 139 -5.29 10.13 11.64
N VAL A 140 -6.18 9.18 11.93
CA VAL A 140 -5.93 8.12 12.92
C VAL A 140 -6.17 6.75 12.33
N GLU A 141 -5.38 5.78 12.75
CA GLU A 141 -5.66 4.38 12.45
C GLU A 141 -6.95 3.93 13.14
N GLY A 142 -7.73 3.08 12.48
CA GLY A 142 -8.98 2.56 13.05
C GLY A 142 -8.76 1.82 14.38
N ALA A 143 -7.58 1.23 14.61
CA ALA A 143 -7.22 0.62 15.89
C ALA A 143 -7.11 1.66 17.02
N VAL A 144 -6.53 2.83 16.73
CA VAL A 144 -6.41 3.95 17.67
C VAL A 144 -7.78 4.53 17.98
N LEU A 145 -8.62 4.75 16.97
CA LEU A 145 -9.97 5.26 17.20
C LEU A 145 -10.79 4.35 18.13
N ARG A 146 -10.67 3.03 17.99
CA ARG A 146 -11.38 2.05 18.86
C ARG A 146 -10.93 2.10 20.32
N SER A 147 -9.77 2.69 20.60
CA SER A 147 -9.24 2.86 21.96
C SER A 147 -9.73 4.16 22.63
N TRP A 148 -10.37 5.06 21.88
CA TRP A 148 -10.94 6.28 22.44
C TRP A 148 -12.23 5.94 23.20
N THR A 149 -12.20 6.10 24.51
CA THR A 149 -13.39 6.06 25.37
C THR A 149 -14.19 7.35 25.23
N GLU A 150 -15.47 7.36 25.59
CA GLU A 150 -16.47 8.45 25.44
C GLU A 150 -16.15 9.77 26.22
N GLN A 151 -14.90 10.24 26.25
CA GLN A 151 -14.47 11.41 27.04
C GLN A 151 -14.05 12.64 26.22
N GLU A 152 -14.50 12.79 24.97
CA GLU A 152 -14.46 14.08 24.25
C GLU A 152 -15.86 14.48 23.79
#